data_AF-C0EA08-F1
#
_entry.id   AF-C0EA08-F1
#
_cell.length_a   1.000
_cell.length_b   1.000
_cell.length_c   1.000
_cell.angle_alpha   90.00
_cell.angle_beta   90.00
_cell.angle_gamma   90.00
#
_symmetry.space_group_name_H-M   'P 1'
#
loop_
_entity.id
_entity.type
_entity.pdbx_description
1 polymer ?
#
loop_
_entity_poly.entity_id
_entity_poly.type
_entity_poly.pdbx_seq_one_letter_code
_entity_poly.pdbx_strand_id
1 'polypeptide(L)' 'MRRKKLIAPVLITCWLILTFLGYLVACFLLPIPLFMKIVAGVILLALVGVSIWVMVERVQEIESGEEDDLSNY' A
#
# COMPACT_ATOMS: atom_id res chain seq x y z
N MET A 1 -0.90 -24.19 -1.66
CA MET A 1 -1.40 -23.30 -2.74
C MET A 1 -1.59 -21.84 -2.29
N ARG A 2 -1.99 -21.56 -1.04
CA ARG A 2 -2.24 -20.19 -0.51
C ARG A 2 -1.05 -19.21 -0.54
N ARG A 3 0.17 -19.64 -0.14
CA ARG A 3 1.37 -18.76 -0.14
C ARG A 3 1.75 -18.19 -1.50
N LYS A 4 1.47 -18.88 -2.61
CA LYS A 4 1.75 -18.38 -3.96
C LYS A 4 0.83 -17.22 -4.35
N LYS A 5 -0.42 -17.20 -3.85
CA LYS A 5 -1.40 -16.14 -4.09
C LYS A 5 -1.02 -14.83 -3.40
N LEU A 6 -0.30 -14.89 -2.28
CA LEU A 6 0.16 -13.72 -1.53
C LEU A 6 1.36 -13.00 -2.16
N ILE A 7 2.10 -13.66 -3.06
CA ILE A 7 3.31 -13.08 -3.67
C ILE A 7 2.95 -11.85 -4.51
N ALA A 8 1.91 -11.95 -5.33
CA ALA A 8 1.47 -10.85 -6.19
C ALA A 8 1.04 -9.60 -5.39
N PRO A 9 0.08 -9.67 -4.44
CA PRO A 9 -0.34 -8.50 -3.68
C PRO A 9 0.81 -7.90 -2.87
N VAL A 10 1.64 -8.72 -2.20
CA VAL A 10 2.77 -8.23 -1.40
C VAL A 10 3.79 -7.48 -2.26
N LEU A 11 4.17 -8.02 -3.43
CA LEU A 11 5.11 -7.37 -4.33
C LEU A 11 4.57 -6.02 -4.84
N ILE A 12 3.29 -5.97 -5.21
CA ILE A 12 2.64 -4.74 -5.69
C ILE A 12 2.61 -3.70 -4.56
N THR A 13 2.23 -4.08 -3.34
CA THR A 13 2.22 -3.16 -2.20
C THR A 13 3.62 -2.67 -1.83
N CYS A 14 4.64 -3.52 -1.87
CA CYS A 14 6.03 -3.10 -1.66
C CYS A 14 6.48 -2.09 -2.72
N TRP A 15 6.17 -2.32 -4.00
CA TRP A 15 6.49 -1.38 -5.07
C TRP A 15 5.77 -0.05 -4.90
N LEU A 16 4.49 -0.09 -4.51
CA LEU A 16 3.68 1.11 -4.25
C LEU A 16 4.24 1.93 -3.08
N ILE A 17 4.58 1.27 -1.97
CA ILE A 17 5.18 1.93 -0.80
C ILE A 17 6.52 2.57 -1.18
N LEU A 18 7.37 1.86 -1.93
CA LEU A 18 8.64 2.39 -2.42
C LEU A 18 8.43 3.64 -3.30
N THR A 19 7.40 3.61 -4.14
CA THR A 19 7.02 4.74 -4.99
C THR A 19 6.59 5.95 -4.14
N PHE A 20 5.75 5.74 -3.11
CA PHE A 20 5.33 6.82 -2.21
C PHE A 20 6.48 7.38 -1.37
N LEU A 21 7.41 6.55 -0.92
CA LEU A 21 8.63 7.00 -0.27
C LEU A 21 9.50 7.83 -1.22
N GLY A 22 9.61 7.43 -2.48
CA GLY A 22 10.28 8.21 -3.52
C GLY A 22 9.64 9.59 -3.71
N TYR A 23 8.31 9.67 -3.75
CA TYR A 23 7.58 10.94 -3.81
C TYR A 23 7.78 11.80 -2.56
N LEU A 24 7.85 11.19 -1.38
CA LEU A 24 8.16 11.88 -0.13
C LEU A 24 9.54 12.55 -0.21
N VAL A 25 10.57 11.79 -0.60
CA VAL A 25 11.93 12.30 -0.78
C VAL A 25 11.96 13.42 -1.83
N ALA A 26 11.29 13.25 -2.97
CA ALA A 26 11.19 14.28 -4.00
C ALA A 26 10.52 15.57 -3.48
N CYS A 27 9.44 15.46 -2.68
CA CYS A 27 8.81 16.61 -2.04
C CYS A 27 9.77 17.38 -1.13
N PHE A 28 10.68 16.69 -0.43
CA PHE A 28 11.68 17.35 0.41
C PHE A 28 12.78 18.04 -0.39
N LEU A 29 13.22 17.45 -1.52
CA LEU A 29 14.26 17.98 -2.39
C LEU A 29 13.83 19.22 -3.18
N LEU A 30 12.55 19.32 -3.53
CA LEU A 30 12.04 20.46 -4.28
C LEU A 30 11.93 21.73 -3.41
N PRO A 31 12.18 22.93 -3.96
CA PRO A 31 12.05 24.21 -3.24
C PRO A 31 10.58 24.65 -3.13
N ILE A 32 9.74 23.80 -2.53
CA ILE A 32 8.30 24.01 -2.32
C ILE A 32 8.08 24.67 -0.94
N PRO A 33 7.06 25.54 -0.77
CA PRO A 33 6.70 26.08 0.54
C PRO A 33 6.50 25.01 1.61
N LEU A 34 6.94 25.29 2.85
CA LEU A 34 6.90 24.33 3.96
C LEU A 34 5.50 23.77 4.21
N PHE A 35 4.46 24.61 4.13
CA PHE A 35 3.07 24.19 4.30
C PHE A 35 2.66 23.10 3.29
N MET A 36 2.99 23.30 2.01
CA MET A 36 2.71 22.32 0.96
C MET A 36 3.49 21.02 1.18
N LYS A 37 4.74 21.09 1.67
CA LYS A 37 5.52 19.89 2.03
C LYS A 37 4.85 19.09 3.15
N ILE A 38 4.34 19.78 4.18
CA ILE A 38 3.65 19.12 5.30
C ILE A 38 2.36 18.46 4.80
N VAL A 39 1.53 19.17 4.03
CA VAL A 39 0.29 18.62 3.49
C VAL A 39 0.57 17.41 2.59
N ALA A 40 1.51 17.54 1.64
CA ALA A 40 1.91 16.44 0.77
C ALA A 40 2.47 15.25 1.56
N GLY A 41 3.28 15.51 2.58
CA GLY A 41 3.85 14.48 3.44
C GLY A 41 2.78 13.72 4.23
N VAL A 42 1.80 14.42 4.81
CA VAL A 42 0.68 13.79 5.52
C VAL A 42 -0.16 12.93 4.56
N ILE A 43 -0.46 13.43 3.36
CA ILE A 43 -1.20 12.66 2.35
C ILE A 43 -0.44 11.40 1.94
N LEU A 44 0.86 11.51 1.65
CA LEU A 44 1.68 10.37 1.24
C LEU A 44 1.79 9.33 2.36
N LEU A 45 1.94 9.75 3.62
CA LEU A 45 1.95 8.85 4.77
C LEU A 45 0.59 8.17 4.97
N ALA A 46 -0.51 8.89 4.80
CA ALA A 46 -1.85 8.30 4.86
C ALA A 46 -2.03 7.22 3.77
N LEU A 47 -1.58 7.48 2.54
CA LEU A 47 -1.63 6.52 1.44
C LEU A 47 -0.78 5.28 1.70
N VAL A 48 0.40 5.43 2.31
CA VAL A 48 1.21 4.28 2.77
C VAL A 48 0.43 3.46 3.81
N GLY A 49 -0.16 4.12 4.80
CA GLY A 49 -0.96 3.46 5.84
C GLY A 49 -2.14 2.67 5.27
N VAL A 50 -2.91 3.29 4.38
CA VAL A 50 -4.04 2.64 3.68
C VAL A 50 -3.55 1.44 2.84
N SER A 51 -2.43 1.59 2.14
CA SER A 51 -1.86 0.51 1.32
C SER A 51 -1.48 -0.71 2.16
N ILE A 52 -0.92 -0.50 3.36
CA ILE A 52 -0.60 -1.57 4.30
C ILE A 52 -1.88 -2.22 4.83
N TRP A 53 -2.88 -1.40 5.21
CA TRP A 53 -4.15 -1.92 5.74
C TRP A 53 -4.86 -2.82 4.72
N VAL A 54 -4.97 -2.37 3.47
CA VAL A 54 -5.52 -3.19 2.37
C VAL A 54 -4.71 -4.46 2.16
N MET A 55 -3.36 -4.41 2.25
CA MET A 55 -2.53 -5.61 2.16
C MET A 55 -2.89 -6.63 3.25
N VAL A 56 -3.05 -6.17 4.49
CA VAL A 56 -3.37 -7.02 5.64
C VAL A 56 -4.75 -7.65 5.46
N GLU A 57 -5.76 -6.87 5.05
CA GLU A 57 -7.11 -7.38 4.77
C GLU A 57 -7.07 -8.47 3.69
N ARG A 58 -6.33 -8.25 2.60
CA ARG A 58 -6.15 -9.26 1.55
C ARG A 58 -5.43 -10.52 2.02
N VAL A 59 -4.42 -10.38 2.88
CA VAL A 59 -3.75 -11.54 3.49
C VAL A 59 -4.76 -12.31 4.34
N GLN A 60 -5.56 -11.61 5.14
CA GLN A 60 -6.59 -12.21 5.99
C GLN A 60 -7.68 -12.92 5.18
N GLU A 61 -8.19 -12.33 4.09
CA GLU A 61 -9.18 -12.96 3.19
C GLU A 61 -8.64 -14.25 2.55
N ILE A 62 -7.38 -14.25 2.12
CA ILE A 62 -6.73 -15.43 1.51
C ILE A 62 -6.47 -16.52 2.56
N GLU A 63 -6.18 -16.12 3.81
CA GLU A 63 -5.98 -17.04 4.93
C GLU A 63 -7.30 -17.58 5.50
N SER A 64 -8.34 -16.76 5.61
CA SER A 64 -9.69 -17.14 6.04
C SER A 64 -10.35 -18.09 5.05
N GLY A 65 -9.96 -18.02 3.77
CA GLY A 65 -10.59 -18.80 2.70
C GLY A 65 -11.88 -18.16 2.19
N GLU A 66 -12.21 -16.93 2.60
CA GLU A 66 -13.32 -16.15 2.03
C GLU A 66 -13.13 -15.93 0.52
N GLU A 67 -11.88 -15.88 0.05
CA GLU A 67 -11.56 -15.85 -1.38
C GLU A 67 -12.06 -17.10 -2.15
N ASP A 68 -12.27 -18.23 -1.45
CA ASP A 68 -12.73 -19.51 -2.02
C ASP A 68 -14.27 -19.62 -2.03
N ASP A 69 -14.98 -18.86 -1.18
CA ASP A 69 -16.45 -18.88 -1.08
C ASP A 69 -17.14 -18.21 -2.29
N LEU A 70 -16.44 -17.33 -3.00
CA LEU A 70 -16.89 -16.78 -4.29
C LEU A 70 -16.94 -17.82 -5.41
N SER A 71 -16.38 -19.02 -5.23
CA SER A 71 -16.47 -20.12 -6.21
C SER A 71 -17.81 -20.89 -6.16
N ASN A 72 -18.66 -20.60 -5.17
CA ASN A 72 -19.98 -21.22 -4.99
C ASN A 72 -21.16 -20.41 -5.58
N TYR A 73 -20.89 -19.38 -6.39
CA TYR A 73 -21.90 -18.61 -7.12
C TYR A 73 -21.79 -18.82 -8.63
#